data_AF-A0A354M065-F1
#
_entry.id   AF-A0A354M065-F1
#
_cell.length_a   1.000
_cell.length_b   1.000
_cell.length_c   1.000
_cell.angle_alpha   90.00
_cell.angle_beta   90.00
_cell.angle_gamma   90.00
#
_symmetry.space_group_name_H-M   'P 1'
#
loop_
_entity.id
_entity.type
_entity.pdbx_description
1 polymer ?
#
loop_
_entity_poly.entity_id
_entity_poly.type
_entity_poly.pdbx_seq_one_letter_code
_entity_poly.pdbx_strand_id
1 'polypeptide(L)' 'MMDIEKIPSPCYVLDEALFRKNLELIRSVKERAGVNIILAFKAFALWKAFPIVREYIPYSTASSVFEARLAYEEMG' A
#
# COMPACT_ATOMS: atom_id res chain seq x y z
N MET A 1 -7.12 -13.69 14.73
CA MET A 1 -8.03 -12.61 14.29
C MET A 1 -7.82 -11.45 15.24
N MET A 2 -7.68 -10.22 14.73
CA MET A 2 -7.41 -9.04 15.56
C MET A 2 -8.60 -8.77 16.50
N ASP A 3 -8.34 -8.45 17.77
CA ASP A 3 -9.37 -8.12 18.74
C ASP A 3 -9.74 -6.62 18.61
N ILE A 4 -10.73 -6.34 17.77
CA ILE A 4 -11.10 -4.97 17.36
C ILE A 4 -11.55 -4.12 18.56
N GLU A 5 -12.20 -4.74 19.56
CA GLU A 5 -12.72 -4.04 20.75
C GLU A 5 -11.63 -3.43 21.64
N LYS A 6 -10.38 -3.87 21.49
CA LYS A 6 -9.23 -3.34 22.24
C LYS A 6 -8.48 -2.21 21.52
N ILE A 7 -8.86 -1.89 20.29
CA ILE A 7 -8.19 -0.87 19.49
C ILE A 7 -8.80 0.51 19.83
N PRO A 8 -7.99 1.55 20.08
CA PRO A 8 -8.50 2.87 20.40
C PRO A 8 -9.31 3.46 19.24
N SER A 9 -10.44 4.09 19.56
CA SER A 9 -11.32 4.75 18.60
C SER A 9 -11.33 6.27 18.81
N PRO A 10 -11.32 7.10 17.74
CA PRO A 10 -11.34 6.72 16.32
C PRO A 10 -9.95 6.40 15.77
N CYS A 11 -9.84 5.33 14.96
CA CYS A 11 -8.63 5.06 14.19
C CYS A 11 -8.94 4.32 12.87
N TYR A 12 -7.95 4.27 11.98
CA TYR A 12 -7.95 3.36 10.84
C TYR A 12 -7.20 2.09 11.21
N VAL A 13 -7.77 0.93 10.88
CA VAL A 13 -7.17 -0.38 11.11
C VAL A 13 -6.85 -1.04 9.78
N LEU A 14 -5.60 -1.51 9.63
CA LEU A 14 -5.16 -2.30 8.49
C LEU A 14 -4.93 -3.74 8.95
N ASP A 15 -5.72 -4.69 8.43
CA ASP A 15 -5.44 -6.11 8.58
C ASP A 15 -4.41 -6.53 7.53
N GLU A 16 -3.21 -6.91 7.98
CA GLU A 16 -2.11 -7.29 7.10
C GLU A 16 -2.43 -8.51 6.23
N ALA A 17 -3.14 -9.51 6.76
CA ALA A 17 -3.44 -10.73 6.01
C ALA A 17 -4.41 -10.44 4.85
N LEU A 18 -5.44 -9.64 5.11
CA LEU A 18 -6.34 -9.17 4.04
C LEU A 18 -5.63 -8.23 3.06
N PHE A 19 -4.73 -7.38 3.56
CA PHE A 19 -3.96 -6.48 2.72
C PHE A 19 -3.03 -7.23 1.75
N ARG A 20 -2.29 -8.23 2.23
CA ARG A 20 -1.44 -9.10 1.41
C ARG A 20 -2.24 -9.87 0.37
N LYS A 21 -3.41 -10.42 0.74
CA LYS A 21 -4.33 -11.08 -0.21
C LYS A 21 -4.76 -10.15 -1.36
N ASN A 22 -5.04 -8.88 -1.06
CA ASN A 22 -5.36 -7.90 -2.08
C ASN A 22 -4.16 -7.58 -2.98
N LEU A 23 -2.97 -7.45 -2.40
CA LEU A 23 -1.73 -7.23 -3.14
C LEU A 23 -1.34 -8.42 -4.04
N GLU A 24 -1.58 -9.65 -3.59
CA GLU A 24 -1.42 -10.87 -4.40
C GLU A 24 -2.35 -10.86 -5.62
N LEU A 25 -3.61 -10.45 -5.44
CA LEU A 25 -4.55 -10.30 -6.53
C LEU A 25 -4.05 -9.25 -7.54
N ILE A 26 -3.60 -8.09 -7.05
CA ILE A 26 -3.05 -7.01 -7.90
C ILE A 26 -1.81 -7.51 -8.66
N ARG A 27 -0.89 -8.23 -8.01
CA ARG A 27 0.28 -8.86 -8.66
C ARG A 27 -0.17 -9.83 -9.75
N SER A 28 -1.17 -10.66 -9.49
CA SER A 28 -1.68 -11.60 -10.49
C SER A 28 -2.25 -10.91 -11.73
N VAL A 29 -2.87 -9.74 -11.57
CA VAL A 29 -3.37 -8.91 -12.69
C VAL A 29 -2.20 -8.32 -13.46
N LYS A 30 -1.21 -7.74 -12.77
CA LYS A 30 0.03 -7.21 -13.34
C LYS A 30 0.70 -8.26 -14.25
N GLU A 31 0.89 -9.48 -13.74
CA GLU A 31 1.56 -10.59 -14.43
C GLU A 31 0.77 -11.05 -15.66
N ARG A 32 -0.54 -11.30 -15.52
CA ARG A 32 -1.38 -11.77 -16.64
C ARG A 32 -1.50 -10.74 -17.76
N ALA A 33 -1.51 -9.46 -17.42
CA ALA A 33 -1.63 -8.37 -18.39
C ALA A 33 -0.28 -7.94 -18.99
N GLY A 34 0.85 -8.35 -18.41
CA GLY A 34 2.18 -7.93 -18.86
C GLY A 34 2.43 -6.42 -18.67
N VAL A 35 1.82 -5.81 -17.68
CA VAL A 35 1.92 -4.36 -17.39
C VAL A 35 2.62 -4.10 -16.07
N ASN A 36 2.92 -2.82 -15.78
CA ASN A 36 3.25 -2.39 -14.42
C ASN A 36 2.05 -1.71 -13.78
N ILE A 37 1.88 -1.95 -12.49
CA ILE A 37 0.92 -1.23 -11.64
C ILE A 37 1.73 -0.32 -10.73
N ILE A 38 1.19 0.85 -10.44
CA ILE A 38 1.83 1.87 -9.61
C ILE A 38 0.88 2.23 -8.45
N LEU A 39 1.41 2.44 -7.25
CA LEU A 39 0.63 2.85 -6.09
C LEU A 39 0.33 4.35 -6.13
N ALA A 40 -0.94 4.73 -6.10
CA ALA A 40 -1.35 6.13 -6.07
C ALA A 40 -1.51 6.65 -4.64
N PHE A 41 -0.64 7.59 -4.23
CA PHE A 41 -0.63 8.08 -2.85
C PHE A 41 -1.86 8.89 -2.45
N LYS A 42 -2.54 9.52 -3.43
CA LYS A 42 -3.83 10.18 -3.21
C LYS A 42 -4.91 9.25 -2.62
N ALA A 43 -4.76 7.93 -2.79
CA ALA A 43 -5.68 6.92 -2.25
C ALA A 43 -5.09 6.13 -1.08
N PHE A 44 -3.75 6.01 -1.01
CA PHE A 44 -3.09 5.22 0.02
C PHE A 44 -1.69 5.78 0.33
N ALA A 45 -1.58 6.47 1.47
CA ALA A 45 -0.34 7.06 1.98
C ALA A 45 0.03 6.54 3.39
N LEU A 46 -0.43 5.34 3.75
CA LEU A 46 -0.07 4.70 5.03
C LEU A 46 1.36 4.13 4.93
N TRP A 47 2.35 5.01 5.04
CA TRP A 47 3.75 4.70 4.71
C TRP A 47 4.36 3.55 5.52
N LYS A 48 3.88 3.31 6.74
CA LYS A 48 4.31 2.16 7.55
C LYS A 48 4.02 0.80 6.89
N ALA A 49 3.06 0.74 5.97
CA ALA A 49 2.74 -0.46 5.19
C ALA A 49 3.51 -0.56 3.87
N PHE A 50 4.27 0.47 3.47
CA PHE A 50 5.03 0.47 2.21
C PHE A 50 6.05 -0.67 2.11
N PRO A 51 6.75 -1.12 3.17
CA PRO A 51 7.59 -2.31 3.11
C PRO A 51 6.85 -3.54 2.55
N ILE A 52 5.59 -3.73 2.96
CA ILE A 52 4.73 -4.81 2.46
C ILE A 52 4.32 -4.56 1.01
N VAL A 53 3.89 -3.34 0.67
CA VAL A 53 3.46 -3.00 -0.71
C VAL A 53 4.57 -3.27 -1.71
N ARG A 54 5.82 -2.93 -1.38
CA ARG A 54 6.99 -3.08 -2.27
C ARG A 54 7.32 -4.51 -2.64
N GLU A 55 6.91 -5.48 -1.82
CA GLU A 55 7.00 -6.90 -2.17
C GLU A 55 6.17 -7.26 -3.42
N TYR A 56 5.21 -6.41 -3.80
CA TYR A 56 4.27 -6.64 -4.92
C TYR A 56 4.29 -5.52 -5.97
N ILE A 57 4.43 -4.26 -5.55
CA ILE A 57 4.31 -3.05 -6.37
C ILE A 57 5.47 -2.09 -6.02
N PRO A 58 6.56 -2.06 -6.80
CA PRO A 58 7.75 -1.25 -6.49
C PRO A 58 7.67 0.20 -7.01
N TYR A 59 6.55 0.61 -7.59
CA TYR A 59 6.38 1.91 -8.23
C TYR A 59 5.26 2.70 -7.56
N SER A 60 5.40 4.02 -7.53
CA SER A 60 4.39 4.93 -6.98
C SER A 60 4.11 6.08 -7.95
N THR A 61 3.00 6.77 -7.72
CA THR A 61 2.67 8.04 -8.37
C THR A 61 2.26 9.04 -7.30
N ALA A 62 2.76 10.26 -7.46
CA ALA A 62 2.50 11.39 -6.59
C ALA A 62 1.66 12.44 -7.31
N SER A 63 0.77 13.07 -6.57
CA SER A 63 -0.08 14.19 -6.97
C SER A 63 0.32 15.52 -6.33
N SER A 64 1.35 15.52 -5.48
CA SER A 64 1.95 16.71 -4.88
C SER A 64 3.45 16.53 -4.64
N VAL A 65 4.17 17.63 -4.40
CA VAL A 65 5.60 17.60 -4.02
C VAL A 65 5.82 16.85 -2.70
N PHE A 66 4.88 16.95 -1.75
CA PHE A 66 4.97 16.23 -0.48
C PHE A 66 4.81 14.72 -0.66
N GLU A 67 3.91 14.29 -1.54
CA GLU A 67 3.77 12.87 -1.91
C GLU A 67 5.00 12.37 -2.66
N ALA A 68 5.60 13.19 -3.52
CA ALA A 68 6.85 12.84 -4.19
C ALA A 68 8.01 12.70 -3.19
N ARG A 69 8.08 13.56 -2.18
CA ARG A 69 9.04 13.43 -1.09
C ARG A 69 8.81 12.16 -0.27
N LEU A 70 7.56 11.86 0.08
CA LEU A 70 7.19 10.63 0.78
C LEU A 70 7.60 9.38 -0.02
N ALA A 71 7.46 9.41 -1.35
CA ALA A 71 7.89 8.30 -2.21
C ALA A 71 9.39 8.08 -2.07
N TYR A 72 10.16 9.15 -2.20
CA TYR A 72 11.61 9.12 -2.08
C TYR A 72 12.08 8.65 -0.68
N GLU A 73 11.41 9.09 0.39
CA GLU A 73 11.79 8.78 1.78
C GLU A 73 11.40 7.35 2.20
N GLU A 74 10.19 6.89 1.83
CA GLU A 74 9.59 5.68 2.43
C GLU A 74 9.36 4.54 1.42
N MET A 75 9.23 4.85 0.12
CA MET A 75 9.04 3.83 -0.92
C MET A 75 10.39 3.40 -1.54
N GLY A 76 11.35 4.31 -1.65
CA GLY A 76 12.64 4.10 -2.35
C GLY A 76 12.51 4.29 -3.85
#